data_AF-A0A7C5MNE7-F1
#
_entry.id   AF-A0A7C5MNE7-F1
#
_cell.length_a   1.000
_cell.length_b   1.000
_cell.length_c   1.000
_cell.angle_alpha   90.00
_cell.angle_beta   90.00
_cell.angle_gamma   90.00
#
_symmetry.space_group_name_H-M   'P 1'
#
loop_
_entity.id
_entity.type
_entity.pdbx_description
1 polymer ?
#
loop_
_entity_poly.entity_id
_entity_poly.type
_entity_poly.pdbx_seq_one_letter_code
_entity_poly.pdbx_strand_id
1 'polypeptide(L)'
;MILNVLGAACMLLWVNITPVQSTTSCVSVEPISIEAPAQVRSKMTSETETILIDDHATPHWGFTGTEAWDAYQVGTLKITELVAEKHYLITYDGGVLDVLLEGSM
;
A
#
# COMPACT_ATOMS: atom_id res chain seq x y z
N MET A 1 20.26 -42.91 30.63
CA MET A 1 20.60 -41.68 31.38
C MET A 1 19.67 -40.57 30.92
N ILE A 2 19.02 -39.94 31.91
CA ILE A 2 18.50 -38.55 31.97
C ILE A 2 17.41 -38.18 30.93
N LEU A 3 16.13 -38.14 31.29
CA LEU A 3 15.36 -37.10 32.01
C LEU A 3 15.00 -35.87 31.15
N ASN A 4 13.71 -35.70 30.91
CA ASN A 4 12.90 -34.47 31.03
C ASN A 4 11.50 -34.84 30.53
N VAL A 5 10.51 -35.18 31.36
CA VAL A 5 9.93 -34.51 32.54
C VAL A 5 9.46 -33.09 32.25
N LEU A 6 8.17 -32.90 32.58
CA LEU A 6 7.43 -31.66 32.80
C LEU A 6 6.81 -31.00 31.55
N GLY A 7 5.50 -30.81 31.48
CA GLY A 7 4.51 -31.04 32.51
C GLY A 7 3.12 -30.75 31.98
N ALA A 8 2.22 -31.69 32.26
CA ALA A 8 0.79 -31.47 32.24
C ALA A 8 0.40 -30.45 33.32
N ALA A 9 -0.56 -29.60 33.00
CA ALA A 9 -1.56 -29.12 33.95
C ALA A 9 -2.80 -28.77 33.11
N CYS A 10 -3.79 -29.67 33.11
CA CYS A 10 -4.96 -29.61 33.99
C CYS A 10 -5.76 -28.31 33.76
N MET A 11 -6.81 -28.39 32.94
CA MET A 11 -8.18 -28.77 33.34
C MET A 11 -8.88 -27.71 34.19
N LEU A 12 -10.19 -27.60 33.95
CA LEU A 12 -11.21 -26.87 34.71
C LEU A 12 -11.25 -25.39 34.30
N LEU A 13 -12.34 -24.87 33.72
CA LEU A 13 -13.64 -24.79 34.39
C LEU A 13 -14.78 -24.65 33.36
N TRP A 14 -15.78 -25.51 33.52
CA TRP A 14 -17.12 -25.35 32.98
C TRP A 14 -17.83 -24.14 33.61
N VAL A 15 -18.57 -23.42 32.76
CA VAL A 15 -19.95 -22.91 32.94
C VAL A 15 -20.25 -22.14 34.23
N ASN A 16 -20.47 -20.82 34.09
CA ASN A 16 -21.46 -20.02 34.86
C ASN A 16 -21.75 -18.73 34.04
N ILE A 17 -22.79 -18.70 33.18
CA ILE A 17 -24.17 -18.26 33.45
C ILE A 17 -24.29 -16.76 33.80
N THR A 18 -24.72 -15.92 32.87
CA THR A 18 -26.02 -15.17 32.91
C THR A 18 -26.14 -14.17 31.75
N PRO A 19 -27.38 -13.84 31.30
CA PRO A 19 -27.64 -13.08 30.09
C PRO A 19 -27.77 -11.60 30.40
N VAL A 20 -26.95 -10.75 29.78
CA VAL A 20 -27.16 -9.29 29.88
C VAL A 20 -27.65 -8.77 28.54
N GLN A 21 -28.97 -8.71 28.50
CA GLN A 21 -29.84 -7.74 27.84
C GLN A 21 -29.23 -6.87 26.74
N SER A 22 -29.90 -6.95 25.59
CA SER A 22 -29.86 -5.98 24.50
C SER A 22 -29.90 -4.54 24.99
N THR A 23 -28.84 -3.80 24.72
CA THR A 23 -28.96 -2.39 24.33
C THR A 23 -28.42 -2.27 22.92
N THR A 24 -29.32 -2.45 21.96
CA THR A 24 -29.16 -1.93 20.60
C THR A 24 -29.12 -0.41 20.70
N SER A 25 -27.94 0.15 20.95
CA SER A 25 -27.68 1.54 20.60
C SER A 25 -27.44 1.54 19.10
N CYS A 26 -28.49 1.75 18.34
CA CYS A 26 -28.41 2.12 16.93
C CYS A 26 -27.84 3.54 16.84
N VAL A 27 -26.54 3.66 17.15
CA VAL A 27 -25.73 4.70 16.52
C VAL A 27 -25.62 4.23 15.07
N SER A 28 -26.48 4.79 14.23
CA SER A 28 -26.28 4.76 12.78
C SER A 28 -24.97 5.48 12.55
N VAL A 29 -23.87 4.72 12.56
CA VAL A 29 -22.62 5.17 11.99
C VAL A 29 -22.93 5.27 10.51
N GLU A 30 -23.37 6.44 10.07
CA GLU A 30 -23.28 6.78 8.67
C GLU A 30 -21.85 6.42 8.27
N PRO A 31 -21.63 5.52 7.31
CA PRO A 31 -20.30 5.34 6.78
C PRO A 31 -19.91 6.72 6.30
N ILE A 32 -18.97 7.35 7.01
CA ILE A 32 -18.27 8.51 6.50
C ILE A 32 -17.61 7.97 5.25
N SER A 33 -18.29 8.15 4.12
CA SER A 33 -17.69 8.06 2.81
C SER A 33 -16.69 9.19 2.82
N ILE A 34 -15.48 8.87 3.29
CA ILE A 34 -14.31 9.65 2.96
C ILE A 34 -14.18 9.41 1.46
N GLU A 35 -14.94 10.15 0.67
CA GLU A 35 -14.59 10.41 -0.71
C GLU A 35 -13.16 10.91 -0.62
N ALA A 36 -12.22 10.03 -0.96
CA ALA A 36 -10.85 10.43 -1.18
C ALA A 36 -10.95 11.66 -2.08
N PRO A 37 -10.47 12.84 -1.63
CA PRO A 37 -10.72 14.09 -2.32
C PRO A 37 -10.35 13.87 -3.77
N ALA A 38 -11.34 14.09 -4.64
CA ALA A 38 -11.28 13.86 -6.07
C ALA A 38 -9.87 14.14 -6.54
N GLN A 39 -9.17 13.06 -6.93
CA GLN A 39 -7.77 13.04 -7.31
C GLN A 39 -7.42 14.38 -7.92
N VAL A 40 -6.70 15.21 -7.17
CA VAL A 40 -5.87 16.23 -7.80
C VAL A 40 -4.83 15.39 -8.51
N ARG A 41 -5.19 14.90 -9.70
CA ARG A 41 -4.24 14.55 -10.75
C ARG A 41 -3.56 15.86 -11.04
N SER A 42 -2.61 16.24 -10.19
CA SER A 42 -1.59 17.17 -10.58
C SER A 42 -1.08 16.59 -11.87
N LYS A 43 -1.28 17.35 -12.96
CA LYS A 43 -0.97 16.87 -14.30
C LYS A 43 0.56 16.81 -14.34
N MET A 44 1.10 15.66 -13.95
CA MET A 44 2.52 15.37 -13.94
C MET A 44 3.10 15.82 -15.28
N THR A 45 4.22 16.54 -15.23
CA THR A 45 4.83 17.05 -16.46
C THR A 45 5.45 15.88 -17.23
N SER A 46 5.52 16.00 -18.55
CA SER A 46 6.19 14.98 -19.38
C SER A 46 7.68 14.85 -19.05
N GLU A 47 8.30 15.89 -18.49
CA GLU A 47 9.68 15.85 -17.98
C GLU A 47 9.78 14.96 -16.74
N THR A 48 8.88 15.14 -15.76
CA THR A 48 8.82 14.29 -14.57
C THR A 48 8.54 12.83 -14.92
N GLU A 49 7.63 12.56 -15.86
CA GLU A 49 7.40 11.21 -16.38
C GLU A 49 8.68 10.59 -16.94
N THR A 50 9.43 11.36 -17.71
CA THR A 50 10.69 10.91 -18.30
C THR A 50 11.71 10.57 -17.23
N ILE A 51 11.91 11.43 -16.23
CA ILE A 51 12.83 11.16 -15.11
C ILE A 51 12.40 9.89 -14.37
N LEU A 52 11.12 9.76 -14.01
CA LEU A 52 10.62 8.61 -13.27
C LEU A 52 10.75 7.30 -14.05
N ILE A 53 10.55 7.32 -15.36
CA ILE A 53 10.63 6.11 -16.20
C ILE A 53 12.08 5.79 -16.55
N ASP A 54 12.81 6.75 -17.12
CA ASP A 54 14.15 6.51 -17.68
C ASP A 54 15.22 6.43 -16.58
N ASP A 55 15.17 7.32 -15.59
CA ASP A 55 16.24 7.40 -14.58
C ASP A 55 15.97 6.49 -13.37
N HIS A 56 14.70 6.14 -13.10
CA HIS A 56 14.33 5.33 -11.94
C HIS A 56 13.78 3.95 -12.31
N ALA A 57 12.70 3.86 -13.08
CA ALA A 57 12.05 2.57 -13.35
C ALA A 57 12.92 1.65 -14.23
N THR A 58 13.48 2.19 -15.31
CA THR A 58 14.31 1.46 -16.27
C THR A 58 15.48 0.73 -15.60
N PRO A 59 16.36 1.41 -14.83
CA PRO A 59 17.46 0.71 -14.15
C PRO A 59 16.99 -0.18 -13.01
N HIS A 60 15.88 0.13 -12.33
CA HIS A 60 15.39 -0.67 -11.20
C HIS A 60 14.93 -2.07 -11.63
N TRP A 61 14.18 -2.16 -12.74
CA TRP A 61 13.69 -3.44 -13.28
C TRP A 61 14.54 -3.99 -14.43
N GLY A 62 15.61 -3.29 -14.82
CA GLY A 62 16.52 -3.74 -15.88
C GLY A 62 15.90 -3.70 -17.28
N PHE A 63 14.99 -2.76 -17.53
CA PHE A 63 14.40 -2.55 -18.84
C PHE A 63 15.35 -1.82 -19.79
N THR A 64 15.05 -1.92 -21.07
CA THR A 64 15.41 -0.85 -22.02
C THR A 64 14.42 0.32 -21.88
N GLY A 65 14.84 1.54 -22.22
CA GLY A 65 13.94 2.70 -22.17
C GLY A 65 12.63 2.47 -22.94
N THR A 66 12.72 1.88 -24.13
CA THR A 66 11.52 1.53 -24.94
C THR A 66 10.58 0.58 -24.19
N GLU A 67 11.08 -0.47 -23.55
CA GLU A 67 10.24 -1.42 -22.80
C GLU A 67 9.55 -0.75 -21.61
N ALA A 68 10.25 0.15 -20.90
CA ALA A 68 9.67 0.88 -19.78
C ALA A 68 8.54 1.82 -20.23
N TRP A 69 8.73 2.54 -21.34
CA TRP A 69 7.72 3.40 -21.94
C TRP A 69 6.54 2.62 -22.51
N ASP A 70 6.77 1.50 -23.20
CA ASP A 70 5.71 0.63 -23.69
C ASP A 70 4.87 0.08 -22.52
N ALA A 71 5.54 -0.37 -21.44
CA ALA A 71 4.88 -0.82 -20.22
C ALA A 71 4.04 0.28 -19.56
N TYR A 72 4.53 1.53 -19.59
CA TYR A 72 3.78 2.69 -19.09
C TYR A 72 2.55 2.99 -19.96
N GLN A 73 2.71 2.99 -21.28
CA GLN A 73 1.63 3.27 -22.24
C GLN A 73 0.50 2.24 -22.20
N VAL A 74 0.82 0.95 -22.02
CA VAL A 74 -0.19 -0.12 -21.88
C VAL A 74 -0.75 -0.23 -20.45
N GLY A 75 -0.21 0.55 -19.50
CA GLY A 75 -0.70 0.66 -18.13
C GLY A 75 -0.25 -0.47 -17.19
N THR A 76 0.76 -1.25 -17.58
CA THR A 76 1.40 -2.26 -16.71
C THR A 76 2.35 -1.61 -15.72
N LEU A 77 3.12 -0.62 -16.17
CA LEU A 77 3.85 0.30 -15.31
C LEU A 77 2.93 1.47 -14.97
N LYS A 78 2.79 1.77 -13.68
CA LYS A 78 1.95 2.90 -13.22
C LYS A 78 2.76 3.79 -12.30
N ILE A 79 2.57 5.09 -12.45
CA ILE A 79 3.15 6.11 -11.59
C ILE A 79 2.02 6.74 -10.79
N THR A 80 2.15 6.72 -9.47
CA THR A 80 1.22 7.34 -8.54
C THR A 80 1.93 8.46 -7.83
N GLU A 81 1.47 9.70 -8.01
CA GLU A 81 1.97 10.84 -7.26
C GLU A 81 1.38 10.82 -5.85
N LEU A 82 2.26 10.74 -4.83
CA LEU A 82 1.89 10.77 -3.42
C LEU A 82 1.99 12.19 -2.86
N VAL A 83 3.04 12.93 -3.26
CA VAL A 83 3.23 14.35 -2.97
C VAL A 83 3.62 15.04 -4.26
N ALA A 84 2.86 16.08 -4.61
CA ALA A 84 3.06 16.84 -5.85
C ALA A 84 4.52 17.25 -6.03
N GLU A 85 5.08 16.92 -7.20
CA GLU A 85 6.44 17.28 -7.64
C GLU A 85 7.57 16.77 -6.71
N LYS A 86 7.29 15.83 -5.81
CA LYS A 86 8.25 15.39 -4.78
C LYS A 86 8.29 13.90 -4.52
N HIS A 87 7.13 13.24 -4.46
CA HIS A 87 7.05 11.85 -4.00
C HIS A 87 6.16 11.04 -4.92
N TYR A 88 6.73 9.98 -5.47
CA TYR A 88 6.12 9.14 -6.48
C TYR A 88 6.28 7.66 -6.11
N LEU A 89 5.26 6.90 -6.43
CA LEU A 89 5.25 5.45 -6.33
C LEU A 89 5.11 4.85 -7.73
N ILE A 90 6.12 4.11 -8.17
CA ILE A 90 6.11 3.40 -9.44
C ILE A 90 5.80 1.94 -9.17
N THR A 91 4.80 1.37 -9.85
CA THR A 91 4.41 -0.04 -9.69
C THR A 91 4.50 -0.77 -11.00
N TYR A 92 5.11 -1.96 -11.00
CA TYR A 92 5.22 -2.85 -12.15
C TYR A 92 5.24 -4.31 -11.70
N ASP A 93 4.38 -5.15 -12.30
CA ASP A 93 4.30 -6.61 -12.06
C ASP A 93 4.31 -7.03 -10.57
N GLY A 94 3.56 -6.29 -9.73
CA GLY A 94 3.50 -6.51 -8.28
C GLY A 94 4.70 -5.98 -7.48
N GLY A 95 5.75 -5.51 -8.16
CA GLY A 95 6.83 -4.73 -7.59
C GLY A 95 6.43 -3.27 -7.37
N VAL A 96 7.06 -2.66 -6.37
CA VAL A 96 6.81 -1.27 -5.98
C VAL A 96 8.16 -0.58 -5.78
N LEU A 97 8.33 0.56 -6.44
CA LEU A 97 9.48 1.45 -6.32
C LEU A 97 9.01 2.79 -5.77
N ASP A 98 9.55 3.16 -4.61
CA ASP A 98 9.32 4.44 -3.96
C ASP A 98 10.40 5.44 -4.40
N VAL A 99 9.98 6.57 -4.98
CA VAL A 99 10.87 7.60 -5.54
C VAL A 99 10.58 8.95 -4.90
N LEU A 100 11.59 9.52 -4.25
CA LEU A 100 11.59 10.89 -3.76
C LEU A 100 12.45 11.75 -4.69
N LEU A 101 11.83 12.67 -5.42
CA LEU A 101 12.51 13.70 -6.17
C LEU A 101 12.82 14.86 -5.23
N GLU A 102 14.07 14.96 -4.78
CA GLU A 102 14.54 16.17 -4.12
C GLU A 102 14.67 17.26 -5.18
N GLY A 103 13.75 18.23 -5.15
CA GLY A 103 13.81 19.38 -6.05
C GLY A 103 15.18 20.05 -5.96
N SER A 104 15.94 19.98 -7.05
CA SER A 104 16.98 20.96 -7.30
C SER A 104 16.26 22.29 -7.49
N MET A 105 16.28 23.15 -6.47
CA MET A 105 15.86 24.54 -6.61
C MET A 105 16.78 25.28 -7.58
#